data_AF-A0A503X4G9-F1
#
_entry.id   AF-A0A503X4G9-F1
#
_cell.length_a   1.000
_cell.length_b   1.000
_cell.length_c   1.000
_cell.angle_alpha   90.00
_cell.angle_beta   90.00
_cell.angle_gamma   90.00
#
_symmetry.space_group_name_H-M   'P 1'
#
loop_
_entity.id
_entity.type
_entity.pdbx_description
1 polymer ?
#
loop_
_entity_poly.entity_id
_entity_poly.type
_entity_poly.pdbx_seq_one_letter_code
_entity_poly.pdbx_strand_id
1 'polypeptide(L)'
;MTFHGIELLPWARLPLFGRRFRRFFPSISDKVNPDRKPWTSGLVARLAEYVASLNASDFAKDETARAVHVAKKYRKLNRVRSFLLGWEWRQVRYEVLRDRGARCELCGATSADCRIEVDHIKPISKHWDLRLDKANLQILCRDCNMGKGNRSADDFRS
;
A
#
# COMPACT_ATOMS: atom_id res chain seq x y z
N MET A 1 15.90 -3.30 -50.14
CA MET A 1 14.98 -2.28 -49.60
C MET A 1 13.70 -3.03 -49.26
N THR A 2 13.52 -3.52 -48.04
CA THR A 2 13.15 -2.78 -46.83
C THR A 2 13.64 -3.56 -45.59
N PHE A 3 14.23 -2.87 -44.62
CA PHE A 3 14.73 -3.49 -43.39
C PHE A 3 13.55 -3.81 -42.45
N HIS A 4 13.30 -5.12 -42.26
CA HIS A 4 12.42 -5.64 -41.22
C HIS A 4 13.04 -5.49 -39.83
N GLY A 5 12.22 -5.23 -38.81
CA GLY A 5 12.45 -5.83 -37.50
C GLY A 5 12.89 -4.94 -36.33
N ILE A 6 12.41 -3.70 -36.24
CA ILE A 6 12.38 -3.01 -34.94
C ILE A 6 10.92 -2.64 -34.66
N GLU A 7 10.14 -3.63 -34.24
CA GLU A 7 8.96 -3.35 -33.44
C GLU A 7 9.43 -2.60 -32.20
N LEU A 8 8.89 -1.39 -32.05
CA LEU A 8 9.00 -0.52 -30.89
C LEU A 8 8.95 -1.37 -29.61
N LEU A 9 10.10 -1.52 -28.94
CA LEU A 9 10.11 -2.04 -27.59
C LEU A 9 9.12 -1.19 -26.77
N PRO A 10 8.11 -1.80 -26.14
CA PRO A 10 7.10 -1.03 -25.42
C PRO A 10 7.78 -0.36 -24.23
N TRP A 11 8.10 0.91 -24.42
CA TRP A 11 8.58 1.86 -23.40
C TRP A 11 7.71 1.85 -22.14
N ALA A 12 6.50 1.32 -22.22
CA ALA A 12 5.57 1.09 -21.11
C ALA A 12 5.98 0.00 -20.09
N ARG A 13 7.02 -0.82 -20.33
CA ARG A 13 7.44 -1.90 -19.38
C ARG A 13 8.75 -1.67 -18.63
N LEU A 14 9.45 -0.56 -18.87
CA LEU A 14 10.67 -0.18 -18.16
C LEU A 14 10.57 -0.05 -16.61
N PRO A 15 9.38 0.19 -15.98
CA PRO A 15 9.30 0.23 -14.52
C PRO A 15 9.49 -1.13 -13.82
N LEU A 16 9.49 -2.25 -14.55
CA LEU A 16 9.53 -3.60 -13.96
C LEU A 16 10.93 -4.05 -13.50
N PHE A 17 11.99 -3.29 -13.79
CA PHE A 17 13.38 -3.69 -13.50
C PHE A 17 14.00 -3.07 -12.23
N GLY A 18 13.22 -2.32 -11.42
CA GLY A 18 13.60 -1.91 -10.08
C GLY A 18 15.01 -1.26 -9.94
N ARG A 19 15.67 -1.47 -8.79
CA ARG A 19 16.95 -0.84 -8.42
C ARG A 19 18.12 -1.11 -9.38
N ARG A 20 18.02 -2.08 -10.30
CA ARG A 20 19.09 -2.46 -11.25
C ARG A 20 19.23 -1.48 -12.43
N PHE A 21 18.26 -0.57 -12.63
CA PHE A 21 18.30 0.45 -13.70
C PHE A 21 19.34 1.57 -13.48
N ARG A 22 19.76 1.82 -12.23
CA ARG A 22 20.76 2.86 -11.90
C ARG A 22 22.18 2.56 -12.40
N ARG A 23 22.46 1.32 -12.79
CA ARG A 23 23.79 0.89 -13.27
C ARG A 23 24.10 1.40 -14.69
N PHE A 24 23.07 1.70 -15.48
CA PHE A 24 23.21 2.05 -16.90
C PHE A 24 22.91 3.53 -17.20
N PHE A 25 22.26 4.25 -16.27
CA PHE A 25 21.91 5.66 -16.42
C PHE A 25 22.26 6.42 -15.11
N PRO A 26 23.46 7.02 -15.03
CA PRO A 26 23.94 7.69 -13.82
C PRO A 26 23.13 8.96 -13.46
N SER A 27 22.56 9.64 -14.46
CA SER A 27 21.80 10.89 -14.26
C SER A 27 20.43 10.91 -14.97
N ILE A 28 19.56 11.83 -14.55
CA ILE A 28 18.24 12.06 -15.18
C ILE A 28 18.36 12.66 -16.58
N SER A 29 19.38 13.49 -16.84
CA SER A 29 19.59 14.14 -18.15
C SER A 29 20.04 13.16 -19.24
N ASP A 30 20.53 11.98 -18.86
CA ASP A 30 20.87 10.89 -19.80
C ASP A 30 19.66 10.10 -20.28
N LYS A 31 18.47 10.36 -19.73
CA LYS A 31 17.21 9.76 -20.14
C LYS A 31 16.52 10.51 -21.29
N VAL A 32 16.98 11.73 -21.59
CA VAL A 32 16.38 12.60 -22.60
C VAL A 32 17.26 12.57 -23.86
N ASN A 33 16.71 12.09 -24.98
CA ASN A 33 17.35 12.02 -26.30
C ASN A 33 18.65 11.18 -26.35
N PRO A 34 18.57 9.87 -26.03
CA PRO A 34 19.74 8.99 -25.95
C PRO A 34 20.46 8.87 -27.30
N ASP A 35 19.71 8.84 -28.41
CA ASP A 35 20.19 8.54 -29.77
C ASP A 35 21.25 9.53 -30.30
N ARG A 36 21.42 10.68 -29.63
CA ARG A 36 22.41 11.71 -29.97
C ARG A 36 23.71 11.60 -29.17
N LYS A 37 23.85 10.61 -28.28
CA LYS A 37 25.03 10.51 -27.39
C LYS A 37 26.08 9.53 -27.94
N PRO A 38 27.38 9.88 -27.93
CA PRO A 38 28.46 9.07 -28.53
C PRO A 38 28.63 7.67 -27.93
N TRP A 39 28.17 7.45 -26.70
CA TRP A 39 28.34 6.20 -25.96
C TRP A 39 27.18 5.20 -26.18
N THR A 40 26.17 5.56 -26.97
CA THR A 40 24.99 4.70 -27.21
C THR A 40 25.32 3.38 -27.86
N SER A 41 26.21 3.35 -28.85
CA SER A 41 26.63 2.11 -29.52
C SER A 41 27.26 1.12 -28.52
N GLY A 42 28.17 1.61 -27.67
CA GLY A 42 28.76 0.83 -26.59
C GLY A 42 27.78 0.47 -25.47
N LEU A 43 26.74 1.28 -25.23
CA LEU A 43 25.66 0.91 -24.29
C LEU A 43 24.76 -0.18 -24.88
N VAL A 44 24.37 -0.07 -26.15
CA VAL A 44 23.53 -1.05 -26.83
C VAL A 44 24.21 -2.41 -26.87
N ALA A 45 25.51 -2.47 -27.17
CA ALA A 45 26.29 -3.72 -27.11
C ALA A 45 26.33 -4.31 -25.67
N ARG A 46 26.65 -3.50 -24.66
CA ARG A 46 26.69 -3.95 -23.25
C ARG A 46 25.32 -4.37 -22.72
N LEU A 47 24.25 -3.71 -23.16
CA LEU A 47 22.88 -4.09 -22.82
C LEU A 47 22.48 -5.38 -23.54
N ALA A 48 22.89 -5.57 -24.79
CA ALA A 48 22.64 -6.80 -25.53
C ALA A 48 23.32 -8.00 -24.87
N GLU A 49 24.60 -7.88 -24.48
CA GLU A 49 25.33 -8.90 -23.72
C GLU A 49 24.69 -9.19 -22.36
N TYR A 50 24.33 -8.13 -21.61
CA TYR A 50 23.65 -8.28 -20.33
C TYR A 50 22.32 -9.01 -20.47
N VAL A 51 21.46 -8.58 -21.42
CA VAL A 51 20.17 -9.23 -21.70
C VAL A 51 20.35 -10.67 -22.17
N ALA A 52 21.36 -10.96 -22.99
CA ALA A 52 21.69 -12.33 -23.39
C ALA A 52 22.16 -13.20 -22.23
N SER A 53 22.79 -12.62 -21.19
CA SER A 53 23.17 -13.33 -19.96
C SER A 53 22.03 -13.55 -18.97
N LEU A 54 20.85 -12.94 -19.18
CA LEU A 54 19.71 -13.09 -18.30
C LEU A 54 18.99 -14.42 -18.54
N ASN A 55 18.70 -15.17 -17.48
CA ASN A 55 17.82 -16.33 -17.57
C ASN A 55 16.37 -15.94 -17.28
N ALA A 56 15.43 -16.45 -18.07
CA ALA A 56 14.00 -16.20 -17.86
C ALA A 56 13.51 -16.66 -16.47
N SER A 57 14.14 -17.71 -15.92
CA SER A 57 13.90 -18.21 -14.56
C SER A 57 14.27 -17.20 -13.46
N ASP A 58 15.25 -16.33 -13.68
CA ASP A 58 15.64 -15.27 -12.73
C ASP A 58 14.55 -14.19 -12.58
N PHE A 59 13.63 -14.13 -13.55
CA PHE A 59 12.50 -13.20 -13.58
C PHE A 59 11.16 -13.90 -13.43
N ALA A 60 11.15 -15.24 -13.32
CA ALA A 60 9.98 -15.99 -12.91
C ALA A 60 9.66 -15.56 -11.48
N LYS A 61 8.78 -14.55 -11.35
CA LYS A 61 8.17 -14.22 -10.07
C LYS A 61 7.56 -15.52 -9.58
N ASP A 62 7.85 -15.90 -8.34
CA ASP A 62 7.15 -17.00 -7.71
C ASP A 62 5.68 -16.59 -7.52
N GLU A 63 4.90 -16.82 -8.58
CA GLU A 63 3.47 -16.51 -8.63
C GLU A 63 2.73 -17.28 -7.54
N THR A 64 3.23 -18.46 -7.16
CA THR A 64 2.73 -19.26 -6.05
C THR A 64 2.95 -18.55 -4.72
N ALA A 65 4.17 -18.11 -4.40
CA ALA A 65 4.45 -17.33 -3.18
C ALA A 65 3.68 -16.01 -3.14
N ARG A 66 3.57 -15.32 -4.28
CA ARG A 66 2.74 -14.11 -4.40
C ARG A 66 1.28 -14.42 -4.13
N ALA A 67 0.72 -15.47 -4.72
CA ALA A 67 -0.67 -15.88 -4.53
C ALA A 67 -0.94 -16.25 -3.06
N VAL A 68 -0.03 -17.00 -2.41
CA VAL A 68 -0.12 -17.35 -0.99
C VAL A 68 -0.12 -16.08 -0.11
N HIS A 69 0.79 -15.14 -0.37
CA HIS A 69 0.83 -13.87 0.36
C HIS A 69 -0.46 -13.07 0.21
N VAL A 70 -0.97 -12.98 -1.03
CA VAL A 70 -2.21 -12.29 -1.35
C VAL A 70 -3.40 -12.95 -0.64
N ALA A 71 -3.53 -14.28 -0.71
CA ALA A 71 -4.59 -15.03 -0.03
C ALA A 71 -4.55 -14.82 1.49
N LYS A 72 -3.36 -14.86 2.10
CA LYS A 72 -3.17 -14.58 3.54
C LYS A 72 -3.62 -13.16 3.90
N LYS A 73 -3.31 -12.17 3.05
CA LYS A 73 -3.76 -10.78 3.22
C LYS A 73 -5.29 -10.68 3.13
N TYR A 74 -5.92 -11.27 2.12
CA TYR A 74 -7.38 -11.26 1.98
C TYR A 74 -8.08 -11.97 3.14
N ARG A 75 -7.57 -13.11 3.62
CA ARG A 75 -8.11 -13.80 4.81
C ARG A 75 -8.12 -12.89 6.03
N LYS A 76 -7.03 -12.13 6.24
CA LYS A 76 -6.92 -11.17 7.35
C LYS A 76 -7.91 -10.01 7.21
N LEU A 77 -8.03 -9.43 6.01
CA LEU A 77 -8.98 -8.34 5.74
C LEU A 77 -10.43 -8.80 5.91
N ASN A 78 -10.77 -9.98 5.41
CA ASN A 78 -12.11 -10.56 5.55
C ASN A 78 -12.46 -10.83 7.02
N ARG A 79 -11.50 -11.28 7.84
CA ARG A 79 -11.71 -11.45 9.28
C ARG A 79 -12.07 -10.14 9.98
N VAL A 80 -11.32 -9.07 9.71
CA VAL A 80 -11.60 -7.75 10.30
C VAL A 80 -12.94 -7.21 9.83
N ARG A 81 -13.21 -7.28 8.52
CA ARG A 81 -14.48 -6.84 7.94
C ARG A 81 -15.67 -7.60 8.53
N SER A 82 -15.58 -8.93 8.62
CA SER A 82 -16.62 -9.78 9.21
C SER A 82 -16.88 -9.40 10.67
N PHE A 83 -15.83 -9.18 11.47
CA PHE A 83 -15.98 -8.72 12.85
C PHE A 83 -16.62 -7.34 12.99
N LEU A 84 -16.20 -6.35 12.19
CA LEU A 84 -16.80 -5.00 12.22
C LEU A 84 -18.26 -4.97 11.74
N LEU A 85 -18.74 -6.04 11.11
CA LEU A 85 -20.15 -6.26 10.75
C LEU A 85 -20.88 -7.16 11.76
N GLY A 86 -20.17 -7.74 12.72
CA GLY A 86 -20.68 -8.67 13.73
C GLY A 86 -21.46 -7.99 14.86
N TRP A 87 -22.14 -8.80 15.67
CA TRP A 87 -23.00 -8.32 16.76
C TRP A 87 -22.19 -7.75 17.92
N GLU A 88 -21.09 -8.41 18.29
CA GLU A 88 -20.22 -8.06 19.40
C GLU A 88 -19.61 -6.66 19.21
N TRP A 89 -19.22 -6.33 17.96
CA TRP A 89 -18.77 -4.99 17.63
C TRP A 89 -19.88 -3.95 17.76
N ARG A 90 -21.10 -4.26 17.30
CA ARG A 90 -22.24 -3.34 17.43
C ARG A 90 -22.56 -3.04 18.90
N GLN A 91 -22.47 -4.05 19.77
CA GLN A 91 -22.70 -3.90 21.22
C GLN A 91 -21.67 -2.97 21.85
N VAL A 92 -20.37 -3.27 21.74
CA VAL A 92 -19.34 -2.43 22.35
C VAL A 92 -19.31 -1.02 21.74
N ARG A 93 -19.57 -0.90 20.43
CA ARG A 93 -19.68 0.40 19.75
C ARG A 93 -20.83 1.22 20.32
N TYR A 94 -22.00 0.61 20.52
CA TYR A 94 -23.14 1.29 21.14
C TYR A 94 -22.81 1.76 22.56
N GLU A 95 -22.20 0.89 23.36
CA GLU A 95 -21.83 1.21 24.74
C GLU A 95 -20.85 2.39 24.80
N VAL A 96 -19.78 2.38 24.00
CA VAL A 96 -18.82 3.49 23.96
C VAL A 96 -19.47 4.82 23.55
N LEU A 97 -20.33 4.81 22.52
CA LEU A 97 -21.04 6.01 22.07
C LEU A 97 -22.07 6.50 23.09
N ARG A 98 -22.72 5.58 23.81
CA ARG A 98 -23.67 5.93 24.87
C ARG A 98 -22.95 6.56 26.06
N ASP A 99 -21.81 5.99 26.45
CA ASP A 99 -21.09 6.40 27.65
C ASP A 99 -20.31 7.72 27.44
N ARG A 100 -19.84 8.00 26.22
CA ARG A 100 -18.99 9.17 25.91
C ARG A 100 -19.58 10.18 24.91
N GLY A 101 -20.73 9.86 24.32
CA GLY A 101 -21.38 10.69 23.30
C GLY A 101 -20.79 10.50 21.89
N ALA A 102 -21.31 11.26 20.92
CA ALA A 102 -20.90 11.21 19.51
C ALA A 102 -20.12 12.47 19.12
N ARG A 103 -19.00 12.72 19.82
CA ARG A 103 -18.07 13.83 19.55
C ARG A 103 -16.66 13.27 19.35
N CYS A 104 -15.99 13.71 18.29
CA CYS A 104 -14.60 13.37 18.01
C CYS A 104 -13.70 13.86 19.15
N GLU A 105 -12.97 12.94 19.76
CA GLU A 105 -12.05 13.20 20.89
C GLU A 105 -10.78 13.95 20.42
N LEU A 106 -10.43 13.92 19.12
CA LEU A 106 -9.30 14.69 18.58
C LEU A 106 -9.68 16.13 18.20
N CYS A 107 -10.70 16.33 17.36
CA CYS A 107 -11.01 17.63 16.77
C CYS A 107 -12.31 18.27 17.27
N GLY A 108 -13.09 17.57 18.10
CA GLY A 108 -14.35 18.07 18.63
C GLY A 108 -15.55 18.02 17.67
N ALA A 109 -15.38 17.58 16.42
CA ALA A 109 -16.47 17.42 15.45
C ALA A 109 -17.57 16.48 15.95
N THR A 110 -18.81 16.75 15.55
CA THR A 110 -20.01 16.02 15.96
C THR A 110 -20.69 15.34 14.77
N SER A 111 -21.76 14.60 15.02
CA SER A 111 -22.59 14.01 13.96
C SER A 111 -23.25 15.03 13.02
N ALA A 112 -23.30 16.32 13.42
CA ALA A 112 -23.77 17.40 12.54
C ALA A 112 -22.71 17.78 11.48
N ASP A 113 -21.43 17.59 11.79
CA ASP A 113 -20.32 17.98 10.92
C ASP A 113 -19.93 16.84 9.97
N CYS A 114 -19.86 15.61 10.49
CA CYS A 114 -19.41 14.44 9.74
C CYS A 114 -19.76 13.12 10.43
N ARG A 115 -19.50 12.00 9.74
CA ARG A 115 -19.72 10.67 10.32
C ARG A 115 -18.77 10.43 11.50
N ILE A 116 -19.35 10.12 12.65
CA ILE A 116 -18.63 9.70 13.85
C ILE A 116 -18.46 8.18 13.88
N GLU A 117 -17.25 7.75 14.20
CA GLU A 117 -16.79 6.37 14.22
C GLU A 117 -16.15 6.05 15.57
N VAL A 118 -16.22 4.78 15.98
CA VAL A 118 -15.44 4.29 17.12
C VAL A 118 -14.18 3.66 16.53
N ASP A 119 -13.03 4.23 16.87
CA ASP A 119 -11.70 3.83 16.43
C ASP A 119 -11.00 3.00 17.52
N HIS A 120 -10.11 2.10 17.08
CA HIS A 120 -9.19 1.39 17.96
C HIS A 120 -7.90 2.19 18.12
N ILE A 121 -7.58 2.64 19.34
CA ILE A 121 -6.31 3.33 19.68
C ILE A 121 -5.15 2.50 19.11
N LYS A 122 -4.97 1.26 19.60
CA LYS A 122 -4.10 0.26 18.98
C LYS A 122 -4.86 -0.44 17.85
N PRO A 123 -4.42 -0.29 16.57
CA PRO A 123 -5.22 -0.73 15.43
C PRO A 123 -5.58 -2.23 15.46
N ILE A 124 -6.86 -2.56 15.20
CA ILE A 124 -7.38 -3.94 15.15
C ILE A 124 -6.60 -4.86 14.19
N SER A 125 -6.00 -4.30 13.14
CA SER A 125 -5.18 -5.04 12.18
C SER A 125 -3.87 -5.58 12.78
N LYS A 126 -3.41 -5.01 13.91
CA LYS A 126 -2.18 -5.38 14.62
C LYS A 126 -2.47 -6.01 15.99
N HIS A 127 -3.52 -5.57 16.68
CA HIS A 127 -3.86 -5.99 18.05
C HIS A 127 -5.28 -6.57 18.09
N TRP A 128 -5.44 -7.80 17.59
CA TRP A 128 -6.74 -8.46 17.49
C TRP A 128 -7.32 -8.85 18.86
N ASP A 129 -6.44 -9.14 19.81
CA ASP A 129 -6.73 -9.42 21.21
C ASP A 129 -7.49 -8.25 21.88
N LEU A 130 -7.19 -7.00 21.51
CA LEU A 130 -7.80 -5.80 22.07
C LEU A 130 -9.06 -5.31 21.31
N ARG A 131 -9.61 -6.11 20.40
CA ARG A 131 -10.68 -5.66 19.47
C ARG A 131 -12.01 -5.27 20.14
N LEU A 132 -12.28 -5.80 21.33
CA LEU A 132 -13.49 -5.53 22.14
C LEU A 132 -13.16 -4.80 23.45
N ASP A 133 -11.89 -4.47 23.69
CA ASP A 133 -11.48 -3.78 24.91
C ASP A 133 -11.85 -2.29 24.81
N LYS A 134 -12.79 -1.84 25.65
CA LYS A 134 -13.21 -0.43 25.72
C LYS A 134 -12.06 0.52 26.05
N ALA A 135 -11.04 0.05 26.79
CA ALA A 135 -9.86 0.84 27.07
C ALA A 135 -8.99 1.08 25.83
N ASN A 136 -9.20 0.30 24.76
CA ASN A 136 -8.56 0.47 23.45
C ASN A 136 -9.47 1.20 22.44
N LEU A 137 -10.63 1.72 22.85
CA LEU A 137 -11.57 2.41 21.98
C LEU A 137 -11.62 3.91 22.27
N GLN A 138 -11.69 4.68 21.19
CA GLN A 138 -11.84 6.14 21.18
C GLN A 138 -12.85 6.54 20.11
N ILE A 139 -13.42 7.74 20.20
CA ILE A 139 -14.43 8.26 19.27
C ILE A 139 -13.75 9.28 18.37
N LEU A 140 -13.75 9.02 17.06
CA LEU A 140 -13.17 9.92 16.07
C LEU A 140 -14.17 10.22 14.96
N CYS A 141 -14.07 11.39 14.35
CA CYS A 141 -14.70 11.58 13.06
C CYS A 141 -13.99 10.77 11.97
N ARG A 142 -14.69 10.53 10.85
CA ARG A 142 -14.16 9.80 9.70
C ARG A 142 -12.81 10.34 9.22
N ASP A 143 -12.64 11.66 9.17
CA ASP A 143 -11.41 12.28 8.64
C ASP A 143 -10.22 12.10 9.60
N CYS A 144 -10.43 12.31 10.89
CA CYS A 144 -9.43 12.04 11.93
C CYS A 144 -9.06 10.56 11.98
N ASN A 145 -10.04 9.66 11.93
CA ASN A 145 -9.81 8.21 11.90
C ASN A 145 -9.00 7.80 10.66
N MET A 146 -9.37 8.31 9.48
CA MET A 146 -8.65 8.05 8.24
C MET A 146 -7.21 8.60 8.28
N GLY A 147 -7.02 9.79 8.86
CA GLY A 147 -5.72 10.40 9.09
C GLY A 147 -4.85 9.61 10.06
N LYS A 148 -5.43 9.04 11.13
CA LYS A 148 -4.70 8.15 12.05
C LYS A 148 -4.30 6.85 11.37
N GLY A 149 -5.24 6.22 10.67
CA GLY A 149 -5.04 4.94 9.99
C GLY A 149 -4.47 3.86 10.93
N ASN A 150 -3.66 2.94 10.38
CA ASN A 150 -3.00 1.90 11.19
C ASN A 150 -1.53 2.23 11.54
N ARG A 151 -1.11 3.48 11.32
CA ARG A 151 0.28 3.93 11.52
C ARG A 151 0.55 4.47 12.91
N SER A 152 -0.47 5.03 13.58
CA SER A 152 -0.35 5.56 14.94
C SER A 152 -1.25 4.83 15.94
N ALA A 153 -0.88 4.94 17.22
CA ALA A 153 -1.65 4.44 18.36
C ALA A 153 -1.89 5.55 19.41
N ASP A 154 -2.00 6.80 18.95
CA ASP A 154 -2.32 7.95 19.79
C ASP A 154 -3.69 7.78 20.44
N ASP A 155 -3.76 8.19 21.70
CA ASP A 155 -4.94 8.20 22.55
C ASP A 155 -5.42 9.63 22.72
N PHE A 156 -6.58 9.95 22.16
CA PHE A 156 -7.13 11.32 22.15
C PHE A 156 -8.21 11.54 23.20
N ARG A 157 -8.47 10.56 24.06
CA ARG A 157 -9.48 10.66 25.12
C ARG A 157 -9.04 11.73 26.13
N SER A 158 -9.98 12.59 26.53
CA SER A 158 -9.82 13.63 27.57
C SER A 158 -10.20 13.13 28.95
#